data_AF-A0A971TLS5-F1
#
_entry.id   AF-A0A971TLS5-F1
#
_cell.length_a   1.000
_cell.length_b   1.000
_cell.length_c   1.000
_cell.angle_alpha   90.00
_cell.angle_beta   90.00
_cell.angle_gamma   90.00
#
_symmetry.space_group_name_H-M   'P 1'
#
loop_
_entity.id
_entity.type
_entity.pdbx_description
1 polymer ?
#
loop_
_entity_poly.entity_id
_entity_poly.type
_entity_poly.pdbx_seq_one_letter_code
_entity_poly.pdbx_strand_id
1 'polypeptide(L)'
;MTQTTDGAHVVIRHVSTVALMLASLLPAGKTQAALRGDIHEDTVWEGVVRITADVTISGATVRVMPGTRIIFDKPATLGTDPLILLNSPVMLYSRVGRTARLVLAGTPKQPIIIETASGKLRGAIVAGRSTSASVFARHVIFRNLGGGGGHGLAKPAFHAYLGGDQDDFWLSDCVFEDSGPLDIQAHSASSTVHIARCSFVRTAGNCSLSVMGASLGPNVITANRADAVLRIGCSQTLISENILVGPTAGLRLPGSTIEAVNVTGNYVHCTSLSQWGSSALVCDAPGV
;
A
#
# COMPACT_ATOMS: atom_id res chain seq x y z
N MET A 1 -46.71 -63.89 32.79
CA MET A 1 -46.27 -63.40 31.47
C MET A 1 -45.71 -62.01 31.66
N THR A 2 -44.52 -61.82 31.15
CA THR A 2 -43.51 -60.82 31.46
C THR A 2 -43.80 -59.42 30.91
N GLN A 3 -43.49 -58.40 31.72
CA GLN A 3 -43.34 -56.99 31.34
C GLN A 3 -42.25 -56.79 30.28
N THR A 4 -42.40 -55.78 29.43
CA THR A 4 -41.34 -54.81 29.10
C THR A 4 -41.94 -53.56 28.44
N THR A 5 -41.91 -52.45 29.16
CA THR A 5 -42.08 -51.07 28.66
C THR A 5 -40.70 -50.52 28.33
N ASP A 6 -40.46 -50.16 27.07
CA ASP A 6 -39.20 -49.57 26.61
C ASP A 6 -39.30 -48.04 26.63
N GLY A 7 -38.52 -47.42 27.52
CA GLY A 7 -38.42 -45.97 27.69
C GLY A 7 -37.22 -45.42 26.92
N ALA A 8 -37.48 -44.52 25.97
CA ALA A 8 -36.43 -43.80 25.26
C ALA A 8 -35.79 -42.72 26.16
N HIS A 9 -34.57 -42.99 26.64
CA HIS A 9 -33.72 -42.00 27.29
C HIS A 9 -33.04 -41.10 26.25
N VAL A 10 -33.42 -39.82 26.21
CA VAL A 10 -32.68 -38.76 25.50
C VAL A 10 -31.48 -38.36 26.34
N VAL A 11 -30.27 -38.73 25.90
CA VAL A 11 -29.00 -38.32 26.51
C VAL A 11 -28.58 -36.98 25.88
N ILE A 12 -28.83 -35.87 26.58
CA ILE A 12 -28.26 -34.55 26.25
C ILE A 12 -26.81 -34.55 26.74
N ARG A 13 -25.85 -34.76 25.82
CA ARG A 13 -24.42 -34.55 26.12
C ARG A 13 -24.14 -33.05 26.08
N HIS A 14 -23.91 -32.45 27.24
CA HIS A 14 -23.23 -31.15 27.33
C HIS A 14 -21.79 -31.31 26.83
N VAL A 15 -21.54 -30.81 25.62
CA VAL A 15 -20.17 -30.59 25.13
C VAL A 15 -19.75 -29.22 25.65
N SER A 16 -19.08 -29.20 26.81
CA SER A 16 -18.39 -28.01 27.30
C SER A 16 -17.24 -27.67 26.36
N THR A 17 -17.45 -26.71 25.47
CA THR A 17 -16.41 -26.11 24.65
C THR A 17 -15.51 -25.28 25.56
N VAL A 18 -14.44 -25.89 26.06
CA VAL A 18 -13.34 -25.15 26.71
C VAL A 18 -12.64 -24.35 25.63
N ALA A 19 -12.94 -23.05 25.56
CA ALA A 19 -12.18 -22.10 24.77
C ALA A 19 -10.78 -21.98 25.38
N LEU A 20 -9.83 -22.76 24.86
CA LEU A 20 -8.42 -22.56 25.10
C LEU A 20 -8.05 -21.21 24.48
N MET A 21 -8.04 -20.14 25.28
CA MET A 21 -7.33 -18.92 24.92
C MET A 21 -5.85 -19.27 24.85
N LEU A 22 -5.37 -19.63 23.65
CA LEU A 22 -3.95 -19.50 23.33
C LEU A 22 -3.65 -18.01 23.35
N ALA A 23 -3.21 -17.51 24.51
CA ALA A 23 -2.42 -16.29 24.57
C ALA A 23 -1.20 -16.54 23.67
N SER A 24 -1.23 -15.98 22.47
CA SER A 24 -0.11 -15.94 21.55
C SER A 24 1.07 -15.30 22.29
N LEU A 25 1.97 -16.14 22.81
CA LEU A 25 3.31 -15.73 23.23
C LEU A 25 4.07 -15.35 21.96
N LEU A 26 3.82 -14.13 21.47
CA LEU A 26 4.70 -13.50 20.50
C LEU A 26 6.11 -13.54 21.12
N PRO A 27 7.10 -14.17 20.45
CA PRO A 27 8.47 -14.12 20.93
C PRO A 27 8.84 -12.65 21.12
N ALA A 28 9.45 -12.32 22.26
CA ALA A 28 9.94 -10.97 22.55
C ALA A 28 10.88 -10.55 21.41
N GLY A 29 10.33 -9.86 20.42
CA GLY A 29 11.03 -9.55 19.18
C GLY A 29 12.26 -8.72 19.52
N LYS A 30 13.38 -9.01 18.87
CA LYS A 30 14.55 -8.12 18.91
C LYS A 30 14.06 -6.71 18.56
N THR A 31 14.22 -5.79 19.49
CA THR A 31 13.95 -4.38 19.23
C THR A 31 15.22 -3.81 18.60
N GLN A 32 15.13 -3.38 17.35
CA GLN A 32 16.22 -2.68 16.70
C GLN A 32 16.29 -1.25 17.25
N ALA A 33 17.50 -0.69 17.32
CA ALA A 33 17.69 0.70 17.71
C ALA A 33 16.85 1.63 16.82
N ALA A 34 16.42 2.77 17.37
CA ALA A 34 15.71 3.78 16.59
C ALA A 34 16.55 4.19 15.38
N LEU A 35 15.98 4.05 14.19
CA LEU A 35 16.66 4.38 12.94
C LEU A 35 16.48 5.86 12.61
N ARG A 36 17.58 6.44 12.09
CA ARG A 36 17.68 7.80 11.57
C ARG A 36 18.87 7.88 10.61
N GLY A 37 18.79 8.76 9.63
CA GLY A 37 19.91 9.07 8.72
C GLY A 37 19.95 8.22 7.47
N ASP A 38 21.12 8.14 6.84
CA ASP A 38 21.27 7.62 5.49
C ASP A 38 21.80 6.17 5.49
N ILE A 39 21.19 5.34 4.65
CA ILE A 39 21.53 3.93 4.41
C ILE A 39 22.18 3.85 3.03
N HIS A 40 23.47 3.60 3.02
CA HIS A 40 24.28 3.48 1.80
C HIS A 40 24.68 2.03 1.47
N GLU A 41 24.45 1.11 2.40
CA GLU A 41 24.77 -0.30 2.27
C GLU A 41 23.52 -1.16 2.37
N ASP A 42 23.55 -2.32 1.72
CA ASP A 42 22.43 -3.25 1.78
C ASP A 42 22.19 -3.68 3.22
N THR A 43 20.96 -3.49 3.68
CA THR A 43 20.61 -3.59 5.09
C THR A 43 19.39 -4.50 5.26
N VAL A 44 19.39 -5.31 6.30
CA VAL A 44 18.24 -6.14 6.70
C VAL A 44 17.58 -5.53 7.93
N TRP A 45 16.26 -5.41 7.90
CA TRP A 45 15.43 -5.00 9.02
C TRP A 45 14.60 -6.19 9.51
N GLU A 46 14.64 -6.44 10.83
CA GLU A 46 13.92 -7.52 11.48
C GLU A 46 13.35 -7.09 12.85
N GLY A 47 12.24 -7.69 13.28
CA GLY A 47 11.64 -7.44 14.59
C GLY A 47 10.87 -6.13 14.67
N VAL A 48 11.19 -5.26 15.63
CA VAL A 48 10.56 -3.93 15.75
C VAL A 48 11.55 -2.85 15.36
N VAL A 49 11.19 -2.06 14.35
CA VAL A 49 11.99 -0.96 13.81
C VAL A 49 11.28 0.36 14.07
N ARG A 50 11.90 1.27 14.82
CA ARG A 50 11.32 2.59 15.11
C ARG A 50 11.95 3.66 14.24
N ILE A 51 11.11 4.37 13.48
CA ILE A 51 11.50 5.51 12.65
C ILE A 51 11.16 6.79 13.42
N THR A 52 12.18 7.46 13.97
CA THR A 52 12.00 8.66 14.81
C THR A 52 12.37 9.95 14.12
N ALA A 53 13.05 9.83 12.98
CA ALA A 53 13.40 10.91 12.05
C ALA A 53 13.40 10.32 10.64
N ASP A 54 13.70 11.14 9.64
CA ASP A 54 13.80 10.67 8.27
C ASP A 54 14.90 9.61 8.12
N VAL A 55 14.62 8.61 7.31
CA VAL A 55 15.57 7.56 6.92
C VAL A 55 15.70 7.59 5.41
N THR A 56 16.90 7.85 4.91
CA THR A 56 17.19 7.87 3.48
C THR A 56 17.82 6.56 3.06
N ILE A 57 17.38 5.98 1.95
CA ILE A 57 17.99 4.82 1.31
C ILE A 57 18.59 5.33 0.00
N SER A 58 19.92 5.27 -0.11
CA SER A 58 20.68 5.89 -1.19
C SER A 58 21.67 4.89 -1.77
N GLY A 59 21.36 4.34 -2.94
CA GLY A 59 22.21 3.36 -3.62
C GLY A 59 22.26 2.01 -2.94
N ALA A 60 21.24 1.66 -2.14
CA ALA A 60 21.20 0.48 -1.31
C ALA A 60 19.86 -0.25 -1.42
N THR A 61 19.86 -1.52 -1.00
CA THR A 61 18.66 -2.32 -0.81
C THR A 61 18.38 -2.51 0.68
N VAL A 62 17.22 -2.05 1.13
CA VAL A 62 16.68 -2.41 2.45
C VAL A 62 15.71 -3.57 2.30
N ARG A 63 16.01 -4.70 2.94
CA ARG A 63 15.16 -5.89 2.98
C ARG A 63 14.52 -6.01 4.35
N VAL A 64 13.19 -6.03 4.38
CA VAL A 64 12.41 -6.15 5.61
C VAL A 64 11.90 -7.59 5.71
N MET A 65 12.25 -8.26 6.81
CA MET A 65 11.91 -9.67 7.03
C MET A 65 10.43 -9.86 7.40
N PRO A 66 9.82 -11.02 7.09
CA PRO A 66 8.46 -11.35 7.52
C PRO A 66 8.24 -11.13 9.03
N GLY A 67 7.05 -10.69 9.40
CA GLY A 67 6.68 -10.42 10.80
C GLY A 67 7.30 -9.15 11.40
N THR A 68 8.11 -8.40 10.64
CA THR A 68 8.68 -7.13 11.09
C THR A 68 7.61 -6.06 11.23
N ARG A 69 7.76 -5.21 12.26
CA ARG A 69 6.89 -4.06 12.53
C ARG A 69 7.70 -2.77 12.49
N ILE A 70 7.42 -1.94 11.49
CA ILE A 70 8.03 -0.61 11.32
C ILE A 70 7.07 0.42 11.89
N ILE A 71 7.54 1.22 12.84
CA ILE A 71 6.72 2.17 13.59
C ILE A 71 7.28 3.58 13.41
N PHE A 72 6.53 4.45 12.75
CA PHE A 72 6.80 5.89 12.78
C PHE A 72 6.43 6.44 14.16
N ASP A 73 7.41 6.95 14.87
CA ASP A 73 7.31 7.34 16.29
C ASP A 73 7.81 8.77 16.55
N LYS A 74 7.85 9.61 15.52
CA LYS A 74 8.23 11.03 15.63
C LYS A 74 7.13 11.82 16.36
N PRO A 75 7.43 12.51 17.47
CA PRO A 75 6.46 13.35 18.17
C PRO A 75 5.85 14.44 17.28
N ALA A 76 4.55 14.71 17.48
CA ALA A 76 3.79 15.77 16.81
C ALA A 76 4.42 17.17 16.93
N THR A 77 5.16 17.42 18.01
CA THR A 77 5.80 18.70 18.30
C THR A 77 7.05 18.98 17.48
N LEU A 78 7.59 18.00 16.75
CA LEU A 78 8.87 18.11 16.03
C LEU A 78 8.73 18.45 14.54
N GLY A 79 7.63 19.09 14.15
CA GLY A 79 7.48 19.70 12.83
C GLY A 79 7.02 18.74 11.74
N THR A 80 7.91 18.43 10.79
CA THR A 80 7.57 17.68 9.56
C THR A 80 7.31 16.20 9.81
N ASP A 81 6.45 15.61 8.99
CA ASP A 81 6.17 14.17 9.01
C ASP A 81 7.46 13.36 8.78
N PRO A 82 7.68 12.23 9.49
CA PRO A 82 8.85 11.39 9.29
C PRO A 82 8.74 10.59 7.98
N LEU A 83 9.82 10.50 7.23
CA LEU A 83 9.83 9.87 5.91
C LEU A 83 10.80 8.68 5.83
N ILE A 84 10.42 7.67 5.06
CA ILE A 84 11.39 6.76 4.43
C ILE A 84 11.61 7.27 3.00
N LEU A 85 12.79 7.81 2.74
CA LEU A 85 13.16 8.43 1.46
C LEU A 85 13.95 7.45 0.60
N LEU A 86 13.47 7.13 -0.59
CA LEU A 86 14.23 6.40 -1.61
C LEU A 86 14.90 7.44 -2.51
N ASN A 87 16.20 7.68 -2.31
CA ASN A 87 16.90 8.83 -2.86
C ASN A 87 18.24 8.46 -3.52
N SER A 88 18.18 7.65 -4.57
CA SER A 88 19.32 7.46 -5.46
C SER A 88 19.20 8.37 -6.67
N PRO A 89 20.20 9.19 -7.03
CA PRO A 89 20.16 9.95 -8.28
C PRO A 89 20.10 9.00 -9.49
N VAL A 90 19.27 9.33 -10.49
CA VAL A 90 19.19 8.54 -11.75
C VAL A 90 20.55 8.48 -12.45
N MET A 91 21.26 9.62 -12.49
CA MET A 91 22.60 9.75 -13.07
C MET A 91 23.58 10.28 -12.02
N LEU A 92 24.71 9.60 -11.87
CA LEU A 92 25.81 10.01 -11.01
C LEU A 92 27.12 9.96 -11.82
N TYR A 93 27.75 11.11 -12.06
CA TYR A 93 28.99 11.22 -12.84
C TYR A 93 28.97 10.48 -14.19
N SER A 94 27.90 10.68 -14.96
CA SER A 94 27.68 10.03 -16.27
C SER A 94 27.52 8.50 -16.22
N ARG A 95 27.30 7.93 -15.03
CA ARG A 95 26.93 6.53 -14.85
C ARG A 95 25.52 6.44 -14.27
N VAL A 96 24.80 5.40 -14.64
CA VAL A 96 23.50 5.08 -14.04
C VAL A 96 23.72 4.83 -12.54
N GLY A 97 23.03 5.60 -11.70
CA GLY A 97 23.11 5.44 -10.25
C GLY A 97 22.57 4.08 -9.82
N ARG A 98 23.09 3.54 -8.73
CA ARG A 98 22.51 2.33 -8.12
C ARG A 98 21.12 2.68 -7.57
N THR A 99 20.08 1.98 -8.00
CA THR A 99 18.70 2.20 -7.56
C THR A 99 18.54 2.02 -6.04
N ALA A 100 17.77 2.89 -5.39
CA ALA A 100 17.36 2.72 -4.00
C ALA A 100 16.20 1.73 -3.95
N ARG A 101 16.34 0.63 -3.20
CA ARG A 101 15.34 -0.45 -3.19
C ARG A 101 14.78 -0.70 -1.80
N LEU A 102 13.46 -0.72 -1.69
CA LEU A 102 12.75 -1.15 -0.49
C LEU A 102 11.99 -2.45 -0.79
N VAL A 103 12.41 -3.55 -0.13
CA VAL A 103 11.84 -4.87 -0.32
C VAL A 103 11.14 -5.33 0.96
N LEU A 104 9.81 -5.34 0.93
CA LEU A 104 8.91 -5.72 2.01
C LEU A 104 8.29 -7.09 1.71
N ALA A 105 9.01 -8.17 2.08
CA ALA A 105 8.63 -9.53 1.73
C ALA A 105 7.87 -10.23 2.88
N GLY A 106 6.65 -9.76 3.19
CA GLY A 106 5.79 -10.40 4.18
C GLY A 106 5.21 -11.73 3.71
N THR A 107 4.56 -12.46 4.63
CA THR A 107 3.78 -13.66 4.31
C THR A 107 2.37 -13.57 4.89
N PRO A 108 1.39 -14.38 4.46
CA PRO A 108 0.06 -14.36 5.07
C PRO A 108 0.07 -14.67 6.58
N LYS A 109 0.98 -15.53 7.03
CA LYS A 109 1.10 -15.91 8.45
C LYS A 109 1.91 -14.91 9.27
N GLN A 110 2.80 -14.18 8.62
CA GLN A 110 3.72 -13.21 9.23
C GLN A 110 3.77 -11.97 8.34
N PRO A 111 2.69 -11.18 8.31
CA PRO A 111 2.67 -9.96 7.52
C PRO A 111 3.69 -8.96 8.08
N ILE A 112 4.18 -8.07 7.24
CA ILE A 112 4.93 -6.89 7.70
C ILE A 112 3.89 -5.82 8.05
N ILE A 113 4.09 -5.13 9.17
CA ILE A 113 3.22 -4.01 9.57
C ILE A 113 4.03 -2.74 9.52
N ILE A 114 3.56 -1.74 8.78
CA ILE A 114 4.13 -0.40 8.74
C ILE A 114 3.06 0.57 9.23
N GLU A 115 3.30 1.24 10.34
CA GLU A 115 2.29 2.12 10.92
C GLU A 115 2.84 3.33 11.64
N THR A 116 1.97 4.32 11.83
CA THR A 116 2.24 5.46 12.72
C THR A 116 1.68 5.20 14.10
N ALA A 117 2.50 5.38 15.14
CA ALA A 117 2.04 5.28 16.52
C ALA A 117 0.97 6.34 16.86
N SER A 118 0.06 6.01 17.76
CA SER A 118 -1.04 6.90 18.15
C SER A 118 -0.52 8.25 18.67
N GLY A 119 -1.14 9.34 18.23
CA GLY A 119 -0.76 10.71 18.60
C GLY A 119 0.56 11.21 18.00
N LYS A 120 1.18 10.46 17.06
CA LYS A 120 2.42 10.85 16.37
C LYS A 120 2.15 11.43 14.98
N LEU A 121 3.16 12.08 14.41
CA LEU A 121 3.11 12.54 13.02
C LEU A 121 3.04 11.34 12.09
N ARG A 122 2.13 11.41 11.10
CA ARG A 122 1.89 10.32 10.16
C ARG A 122 3.07 10.18 9.22
N GLY A 123 3.73 9.03 9.25
CA GLY A 123 4.83 8.74 8.34
C GLY A 123 4.36 8.52 6.91
N ALA A 124 5.31 8.60 5.99
CA ALA A 124 5.12 8.26 4.59
C ALA A 124 6.39 7.65 3.98
N ILE A 125 6.23 6.95 2.86
CA ILE A 125 7.34 6.44 2.04
C ILE A 125 7.37 7.26 0.75
N VAL A 126 8.54 7.81 0.41
CA VAL A 126 8.68 8.78 -0.68
C VAL A 126 9.87 8.43 -1.57
N ALA A 127 9.64 8.30 -2.88
CA ALA A 127 10.68 8.39 -3.90
C ALA A 127 10.46 9.69 -4.70
N GLY A 128 11.42 10.61 -4.59
CA GLY A 128 11.31 11.96 -5.15
C GLY A 128 11.60 12.01 -6.64
N ARG A 129 11.36 13.18 -7.24
CA ARG A 129 11.77 13.46 -8.63
C ARG A 129 13.29 13.30 -8.80
N SER A 130 13.71 12.91 -9.99
CA SER A 130 15.12 12.70 -10.33
C SER A 130 15.82 11.62 -9.51
N THR A 131 15.05 10.74 -8.86
CA THR A 131 15.57 9.56 -8.18
C THR A 131 15.27 8.29 -8.97
N SER A 132 16.14 7.28 -8.84
CA SER A 132 15.87 5.90 -9.25
C SER A 132 15.49 5.11 -8.00
N ALA A 133 14.26 4.61 -7.98
CA ALA A 133 13.73 3.85 -6.86
C ALA A 133 12.92 2.64 -7.32
N SER A 134 13.05 1.53 -6.59
CA SER A 134 12.15 0.39 -6.75
C SER A 134 11.54 0.00 -5.40
N VAL A 135 10.28 -0.38 -5.42
CA VAL A 135 9.52 -0.82 -4.25
C VAL A 135 8.87 -2.15 -4.56
N PHE A 136 9.09 -3.12 -3.70
CA PHE A 136 8.44 -4.43 -3.77
C PHE A 136 7.79 -4.72 -2.43
N ALA A 137 6.46 -4.86 -2.41
CA ALA A 137 5.73 -5.19 -1.20
C ALA A 137 4.77 -6.35 -1.42
N ARG A 138 4.81 -7.29 -0.49
CA ARG A 138 3.89 -8.43 -0.46
C ARG A 138 3.44 -8.73 0.96
N HIS A 139 2.14 -8.94 1.16
CA HIS A 139 1.55 -9.19 2.48
C HIS A 139 1.96 -8.15 3.54
N VAL A 140 1.84 -6.87 3.17
CA VAL A 140 2.15 -5.74 4.04
C VAL A 140 0.86 -5.04 4.46
N ILE A 141 0.76 -4.68 5.74
CA ILE A 141 -0.31 -3.86 6.29
C ILE A 141 0.26 -2.47 6.56
N PHE A 142 -0.18 -1.50 5.77
CA PHE A 142 0.10 -0.07 5.94
C PHE A 142 -1.05 0.55 6.74
N ARG A 143 -0.77 1.09 7.92
CA ARG A 143 -1.80 1.64 8.81
C ARG A 143 -1.50 3.06 9.24
N ASN A 144 -2.48 3.95 9.13
CA ASN A 144 -2.37 5.33 9.61
C ASN A 144 -1.15 6.06 9.00
N LEU A 145 -0.85 5.80 7.73
CA LEU A 145 0.21 6.46 6.96
C LEU A 145 -0.42 7.50 6.04
N GLY A 146 0.25 8.62 5.77
CA GLY A 146 -0.34 9.70 4.97
C GLY A 146 -1.51 10.39 5.69
N GLY A 147 -1.46 11.71 5.79
CA GLY A 147 -2.44 12.51 6.55
C GLY A 147 -3.54 13.12 5.71
N GLY A 148 -4.61 13.59 6.38
CA GLY A 148 -5.48 14.59 5.77
C GLY A 148 -4.68 15.88 5.56
N GLY A 149 -4.48 16.30 4.31
CA GLY A 149 -3.99 17.64 4.04
C GLY A 149 -5.15 18.65 4.09
N GLY A 150 -4.81 19.93 4.23
CA GLY A 150 -5.78 21.00 4.09
C GLY A 150 -6.39 21.03 2.68
N HIS A 151 -7.61 21.55 2.55
CA HIS A 151 -8.33 21.73 1.28
C HIS A 151 -8.66 20.45 0.49
N GLY A 152 -8.79 19.30 1.17
CA GLY A 152 -9.29 18.06 0.54
C GLY A 152 -8.24 17.27 -0.25
N LEU A 153 -6.97 17.69 -0.23
CA LEU A 153 -5.86 16.90 -0.75
C LEU A 153 -5.24 16.10 0.39
N ALA A 154 -5.40 14.77 0.38
CA ALA A 154 -4.72 13.92 1.34
C ALA A 154 -3.22 13.82 1.01
N LYS A 155 -2.37 13.90 2.02
CA LYS A 155 -0.95 13.55 1.91
C LYS A 155 -0.86 12.04 1.65
N PRO A 156 -0.11 11.60 0.63
CA PRO A 156 -0.02 10.19 0.31
C PRO A 156 0.65 9.39 1.42
N ALA A 157 0.18 8.15 1.63
CA ALA A 157 0.90 7.16 2.43
C ALA A 157 2.19 6.73 1.71
N PHE A 158 2.13 6.73 0.38
CA PHE A 158 3.24 6.40 -0.50
C PHE A 158 3.24 7.36 -1.69
N HIS A 159 4.34 8.06 -1.91
CA HIS A 159 4.57 8.83 -3.12
C HIS A 159 5.79 8.27 -3.85
N ALA A 160 5.66 7.87 -5.11
CA ALA A 160 6.81 7.39 -5.86
C ALA A 160 6.87 8.00 -7.25
N TYR A 161 7.96 8.70 -7.54
CA TYR A 161 8.31 9.12 -8.89
C TYR A 161 9.28 8.10 -9.50
N LEU A 162 8.84 7.36 -10.50
CA LEU A 162 9.61 6.32 -11.20
C LEU A 162 10.21 6.94 -12.46
N GLY A 163 11.45 7.43 -12.34
CA GLY A 163 12.15 8.16 -13.40
C GLY A 163 13.30 7.38 -14.03
N GLY A 164 13.78 6.33 -13.38
CA GLY A 164 14.84 5.45 -13.89
C GLY A 164 14.30 4.31 -14.74
N ASP A 165 15.13 3.82 -15.67
CA ASP A 165 14.76 2.76 -16.62
C ASP A 165 14.53 1.39 -15.98
N GLN A 166 14.86 1.23 -14.70
CA GLN A 166 14.71 0.00 -13.93
C GLN A 166 13.94 0.26 -12.63
N ASP A 167 13.17 1.35 -12.61
CA ASP A 167 12.30 1.67 -11.49
C ASP A 167 11.03 0.82 -11.58
N ASP A 168 10.82 -0.01 -10.57
CA ASP A 168 9.71 -0.94 -10.49
C ASP A 168 8.91 -0.67 -9.23
N PHE A 169 7.58 -0.64 -9.36
CA PHE A 169 6.68 -0.46 -8.23
C PHE A 169 5.65 -1.58 -8.14
N TRP A 170 5.90 -2.56 -7.29
CA TRP A 170 5.13 -3.79 -7.22
C TRP A 170 4.52 -3.97 -5.83
N LEU A 171 3.19 -3.98 -5.75
CA LEU A 171 2.42 -4.33 -4.56
C LEU A 171 1.53 -5.54 -4.84
N SER A 172 1.55 -6.50 -3.92
CA SER A 172 0.67 -7.67 -3.98
C SER A 172 0.13 -8.03 -2.61
N ASP A 173 -1.16 -8.33 -2.52
CA ASP A 173 -1.77 -8.84 -1.29
C ASP A 173 -1.55 -7.91 -0.08
N CYS A 174 -1.53 -6.59 -0.30
CA CYS A 174 -1.28 -5.58 0.74
C CYS A 174 -2.60 -4.95 1.23
N VAL A 175 -2.58 -4.39 2.43
CA VAL A 175 -3.72 -3.69 3.03
C VAL A 175 -3.31 -2.28 3.43
N PHE A 176 -4.10 -1.28 3.04
CA PHE A 176 -3.99 0.10 3.47
C PHE A 176 -5.19 0.44 4.35
N GLU A 177 -4.94 0.67 5.64
CA GLU A 177 -5.97 0.97 6.64
C GLU A 177 -5.79 2.41 7.14
N ASP A 178 -6.86 3.20 7.11
CA ASP A 178 -6.86 4.58 7.65
C ASP A 178 -5.72 5.45 7.10
N SER A 179 -5.36 5.20 5.83
CA SER A 179 -4.17 5.75 5.20
C SER A 179 -4.52 6.69 4.05
N GLY A 180 -3.63 7.64 3.76
CA GLY A 180 -3.69 8.46 2.57
C GLY A 180 -3.48 7.67 1.28
N PRO A 181 -3.62 8.32 0.11
CA PRO A 181 -3.51 7.66 -1.19
C PRO A 181 -2.14 7.02 -1.42
N LEU A 182 -2.14 6.04 -2.31
CA LEU A 182 -0.96 5.66 -3.06
C LEU A 182 -0.86 6.58 -4.29
N ASP A 183 0.23 7.35 -4.43
CA ASP A 183 0.46 8.22 -5.58
C ASP A 183 1.75 7.85 -6.30
N ILE A 184 1.60 7.26 -7.49
CA ILE A 184 2.68 6.75 -8.32
C ILE A 184 2.74 7.57 -9.61
N GLN A 185 3.92 8.12 -9.89
CA GLN A 185 4.22 8.89 -11.09
C GLN A 185 5.25 8.14 -11.95
N ALA A 186 4.79 7.38 -12.94
CA ALA A 186 5.62 6.57 -13.83
C ALA A 186 5.98 7.34 -15.11
N HIS A 187 7.24 7.81 -15.21
CA HIS A 187 7.69 8.68 -16.30
C HIS A 187 8.78 8.08 -17.19
N SER A 188 9.49 7.05 -16.73
CA SER A 188 10.46 6.35 -17.60
C SER A 188 9.72 5.51 -18.65
N ALA A 189 10.33 5.36 -19.83
CA ALA A 189 9.81 4.51 -20.90
C ALA A 189 9.67 3.03 -20.48
N SER A 190 10.42 2.57 -19.47
CA SER A 190 10.44 1.16 -19.03
C SER A 190 10.04 0.94 -17.58
N SER A 191 9.66 1.98 -16.83
CA SER A 191 9.20 1.80 -15.45
C SER A 191 7.93 0.93 -15.42
N THR A 192 7.85 -0.02 -14.49
CA THR A 192 6.69 -0.90 -14.39
C THR A 192 5.92 -0.66 -13.09
N VAL A 193 4.58 -0.72 -13.18
CA VAL A 193 3.70 -0.62 -12.01
C VAL A 193 2.79 -1.84 -11.97
N HIS A 194 2.86 -2.61 -10.89
CA HIS A 194 2.01 -3.78 -10.69
C HIS A 194 1.36 -3.72 -9.31
N ILE A 195 0.06 -3.51 -9.25
CA ILE A 195 -0.72 -3.40 -8.01
C ILE A 195 -1.85 -4.41 -8.08
N ALA A 196 -1.71 -5.50 -7.34
CA ALA A 196 -2.63 -6.64 -7.40
C ALA A 196 -3.15 -7.06 -6.03
N ARG A 197 -4.43 -7.41 -5.94
CA ARG A 197 -5.04 -7.98 -4.72
C ARG A 197 -4.82 -7.13 -3.47
N CYS A 198 -4.73 -5.82 -3.63
CA CYS A 198 -4.58 -4.89 -2.51
C CYS A 198 -5.95 -4.41 -2.01
N SER A 199 -6.06 -4.13 -0.72
CA SER A 199 -7.28 -3.59 -0.11
C SER A 199 -7.02 -2.20 0.47
N PHE A 200 -7.81 -1.21 0.06
CA PHE A 200 -7.77 0.16 0.56
C PHE A 200 -9.06 0.40 1.36
N VAL A 201 -8.91 0.62 2.68
CA VAL A 201 -10.03 0.67 3.63
C VAL A 201 -9.90 1.91 4.49
N ARG A 202 -10.98 2.68 4.56
CA ARG A 202 -11.06 4.00 5.20
C ARG A 202 -9.98 4.93 4.65
N THR A 203 -9.92 5.03 3.33
CA THR A 203 -8.97 5.92 2.65
C THR A 203 -9.16 7.36 3.13
N ALA A 204 -8.06 8.02 3.52
CA ALA A 204 -8.08 9.45 3.78
C ALA A 204 -8.12 10.21 2.44
N GLY A 205 -9.19 10.97 2.21
CA GLY A 205 -9.41 11.73 0.97
C GLY A 205 -10.40 11.06 0.02
N ASN A 206 -10.39 11.46 -1.24
CA ASN A 206 -11.29 10.95 -2.29
C ASN A 206 -10.62 10.01 -3.29
N CYS A 207 -9.34 9.70 -3.10
CA CYS A 207 -8.55 8.87 -4.01
C CYS A 207 -7.78 7.85 -3.17
N SER A 208 -7.90 6.56 -3.49
CA SER A 208 -7.10 5.50 -2.85
C SER A 208 -5.80 5.26 -3.61
N LEU A 209 -5.86 5.38 -4.93
CA LEU A 209 -4.76 5.05 -5.83
C LEU A 209 -4.73 6.01 -7.01
N SER A 210 -3.57 6.63 -7.21
CA SER A 210 -3.23 7.46 -8.36
C SER A 210 -2.02 6.84 -9.04
N VAL A 211 -2.16 6.44 -10.30
CA VAL A 211 -1.04 5.99 -11.16
C VAL A 211 -1.08 6.85 -12.41
N MET A 212 -0.09 7.73 -12.55
CA MET A 212 -0.06 8.78 -13.55
C MET A 212 1.29 8.83 -14.24
N GLY A 213 1.34 9.30 -15.48
CA GLY A 213 2.59 9.59 -16.18
C GLY A 213 2.59 9.09 -17.62
N ALA A 214 3.77 9.14 -18.25
CA ALA A 214 3.96 8.83 -19.66
C ALA A 214 4.74 7.52 -19.89
N SER A 215 4.82 6.65 -18.88
CA SER A 215 5.51 5.38 -19.01
C SER A 215 4.89 4.50 -20.10
N LEU A 216 5.76 3.82 -20.86
CA LEU A 216 5.39 2.79 -21.83
C LEU A 216 5.57 1.38 -21.26
N GLY A 217 6.10 1.25 -20.05
CA GLY A 217 6.19 -0.01 -19.35
C GLY A 217 4.79 -0.56 -19.01
N PRO A 218 4.64 -1.89 -18.88
CA PRO A 218 3.36 -2.48 -18.53
C PRO A 218 2.89 -2.00 -17.15
N ASN A 219 1.63 -1.53 -17.11
CA ASN A 219 0.96 -1.14 -15.88
C ASN A 219 -0.21 -2.09 -15.63
N VAL A 220 -0.26 -2.73 -14.46
CA VAL A 220 -1.29 -3.73 -14.14
C VAL A 220 -1.92 -3.41 -12.79
N ILE A 221 -3.21 -3.06 -12.80
CA ILE A 221 -4.00 -2.71 -11.63
C ILE A 221 -5.16 -3.69 -11.55
N THR A 222 -4.99 -4.78 -10.80
CA THR A 222 -5.91 -5.93 -10.87
C THR A 222 -6.38 -6.47 -9.52
N ALA A 223 -7.63 -6.94 -9.46
CA ALA A 223 -8.21 -7.62 -8.30
C ALA A 223 -8.11 -6.81 -6.99
N ASN A 224 -8.06 -5.48 -7.05
CA ASN A 224 -7.97 -4.63 -5.88
C ASN A 224 -9.36 -4.32 -5.32
N ARG A 225 -9.43 -4.06 -4.01
CA ARG A 225 -10.62 -3.55 -3.35
C ARG A 225 -10.35 -2.15 -2.83
N ALA A 226 -11.18 -1.17 -3.17
CA ALA A 226 -11.02 0.19 -2.65
C ALA A 226 -12.36 0.83 -2.30
N ASP A 227 -12.33 1.79 -1.39
CA ASP A 227 -13.49 2.57 -0.95
C ASP A 227 -13.54 4.00 -1.52
N ALA A 228 -12.52 4.39 -2.29
CA ALA A 228 -12.44 5.68 -2.98
C ALA A 228 -11.99 5.51 -4.45
N VAL A 229 -11.72 6.63 -5.14
CA VAL A 229 -11.38 6.64 -6.56
C VAL A 229 -10.06 5.91 -6.84
N LEU A 230 -10.02 5.15 -7.93
CA LEU A 230 -8.78 4.80 -8.64
C LEU A 230 -8.60 5.78 -9.81
N ARG A 231 -7.52 6.55 -9.82
CA ARG A 231 -7.18 7.51 -10.87
C ARG A 231 -6.00 6.98 -11.67
N ILE A 232 -6.23 6.61 -12.94
CA ILE A 232 -5.25 5.90 -13.75
C ILE A 232 -5.04 6.64 -15.08
N GLY A 233 -3.87 7.22 -15.26
CA GLY A 233 -3.49 8.01 -16.42
C GLY A 233 -2.07 7.68 -16.90
N CYS A 234 -1.85 6.40 -17.22
CA CYS A 234 -0.64 5.88 -17.88
C CYS A 234 -1.03 5.07 -19.11
N SER A 235 -0.16 5.03 -20.11
CA SER A 235 -0.31 4.14 -21.27
C SER A 235 -0.06 2.67 -20.91
N GLN A 236 -0.45 1.75 -21.79
CA GLN A 236 -0.21 0.31 -21.65
C GLN A 236 -0.73 -0.23 -20.30
N THR A 237 -1.91 0.22 -19.88
CA THR A 237 -2.47 -0.14 -18.56
C THR A 237 -3.61 -1.15 -18.68
N LEU A 238 -3.50 -2.26 -17.96
CA LEU A 238 -4.60 -3.18 -17.70
C LEU A 238 -5.22 -2.86 -16.34
N ILE A 239 -6.52 -2.58 -16.33
CA ILE A 239 -7.33 -2.34 -15.13
C ILE A 239 -8.40 -3.43 -15.10
N SER A 240 -8.23 -4.45 -14.26
CA SER A 240 -9.13 -5.60 -14.28
C SER A 240 -9.58 -6.12 -12.92
N GLU A 241 -10.81 -6.66 -12.85
CA GLU A 241 -11.29 -7.40 -11.67
C GLU A 241 -11.30 -6.59 -10.35
N ASN A 242 -11.25 -5.25 -10.41
CA ASN A 242 -11.25 -4.42 -9.20
C ASN A 242 -12.69 -4.26 -8.66
N ILE A 243 -12.83 -4.19 -7.34
CA ILE A 243 -14.08 -3.99 -6.61
C ILE A 243 -14.02 -2.65 -5.87
N LEU A 244 -14.72 -1.64 -6.37
CA LEU A 244 -14.75 -0.30 -5.81
C LEU A 244 -16.09 -0.03 -5.15
N VAL A 245 -16.13 0.08 -3.82
CA VAL A 245 -17.38 0.27 -3.07
C VAL A 245 -17.20 1.29 -1.97
N GLY A 246 -17.88 2.42 -2.09
CA GLY A 246 -17.78 3.50 -1.12
C GLY A 246 -18.36 4.82 -1.61
N PRO A 247 -18.39 5.86 -0.76
CA PRO A 247 -19.03 7.13 -1.07
C PRO A 247 -18.34 7.89 -2.20
N THR A 248 -17.06 7.62 -2.42
CA THR A 248 -16.24 8.22 -3.48
C THR A 248 -15.67 7.14 -4.40
N ALA A 249 -16.17 5.91 -4.35
CA ALA A 249 -15.70 4.83 -5.21
C ALA A 249 -16.00 5.15 -6.68
N GLY A 250 -14.97 5.04 -7.52
CA GLY A 250 -15.06 5.35 -8.94
C GLY A 250 -13.75 5.01 -9.66
N LEU A 251 -13.82 4.83 -10.97
CA LEU A 251 -12.64 4.73 -11.82
C LEU A 251 -12.54 5.99 -12.68
N ARG A 252 -11.38 6.67 -12.65
CA ARG A 252 -11.13 7.89 -13.42
C ARG A 252 -9.93 7.75 -14.35
N LEU A 253 -10.16 8.03 -15.63
CA LEU A 253 -9.16 8.02 -16.70
C LEU A 253 -9.00 9.44 -17.27
N PRO A 254 -7.96 10.21 -16.86
CA PRO A 254 -7.73 11.57 -17.35
C PRO A 254 -7.28 11.58 -18.82
N GLY A 255 -7.85 12.48 -19.62
CA GLY A 255 -7.98 12.32 -21.07
C GLY A 255 -6.81 12.73 -21.97
N SER A 256 -5.64 13.10 -21.45
CA SER A 256 -4.63 13.76 -22.29
C SER A 256 -3.56 12.85 -22.91
N THR A 257 -3.37 11.61 -22.45
CA THR A 257 -2.17 10.81 -22.83
C THR A 257 -2.34 9.28 -22.70
N ILE A 258 -3.57 8.75 -22.77
CA ILE A 258 -3.81 7.34 -22.46
C ILE A 258 -3.90 6.51 -23.75
N GLU A 259 -2.77 5.94 -24.19
CA GLU A 259 -2.78 4.92 -25.25
C GLU A 259 -2.88 3.51 -24.65
N ALA A 260 -3.71 2.66 -25.25
CA ALA A 260 -3.84 1.23 -24.90
C ALA A 260 -4.18 0.95 -23.42
N VAL A 261 -5.29 1.53 -22.93
CA VAL A 261 -5.86 1.14 -21.64
C VAL A 261 -7.02 0.19 -21.78
N ASN A 262 -6.90 -0.97 -21.14
CA ASN A 262 -7.92 -2.00 -21.12
C ASN A 262 -8.58 -2.04 -19.74
N VAL A 263 -9.89 -1.80 -19.72
CA VAL A 263 -10.71 -1.83 -18.49
C VAL A 263 -11.71 -2.99 -18.61
N THR A 264 -11.55 -4.02 -17.79
CA THR A 264 -12.38 -5.24 -17.90
C THR A 264 -12.73 -5.87 -16.56
N GLY A 265 -13.96 -6.37 -16.41
CA GLY A 265 -14.38 -7.12 -15.21
C GLY A 265 -14.36 -6.32 -13.89
N ASN A 266 -14.36 -4.99 -13.93
CA ASN A 266 -14.39 -4.16 -12.72
C ASN A 266 -15.83 -3.96 -12.23
N TYR A 267 -16.03 -4.01 -10.92
CA TYR A 267 -17.29 -3.69 -10.25
C TYR A 267 -17.15 -2.36 -9.50
N VAL A 268 -18.04 -1.41 -9.77
CA VAL A 268 -18.05 -0.11 -9.10
C VAL A 268 -19.44 0.18 -8.56
N HIS A 269 -19.53 0.45 -7.27
CA HIS A 269 -20.75 0.84 -6.59
C HIS A 269 -20.49 2.08 -5.74
N CYS A 270 -20.89 3.24 -6.24
CA CYS A 270 -20.82 4.46 -5.48
C CYS A 270 -22.04 4.60 -4.55
N THR A 271 -21.78 4.95 -3.29
CA THR A 271 -22.82 5.09 -2.26
C THR A 271 -23.20 6.55 -1.97
N SER A 272 -22.71 7.52 -2.75
CA SER A 272 -23.06 8.95 -2.60
C SER A 272 -23.48 9.61 -3.92
N LEU A 273 -24.28 10.67 -3.84
CA LEU A 273 -24.68 11.52 -4.96
C LEU A 273 -23.71 12.69 -5.21
N SER A 274 -22.57 12.74 -4.52
CA SER A 274 -21.59 13.83 -4.72
C SER A 274 -21.01 13.77 -6.14
N GLN A 275 -20.58 14.91 -6.72
CA GLN A 275 -20.02 14.95 -8.08
C GLN A 275 -18.81 14.02 -8.30
N TRP A 276 -18.09 13.68 -7.21
CA TRP A 276 -16.97 12.74 -7.24
C TRP A 276 -17.44 11.26 -7.19
N GLY A 277 -18.69 11.03 -6.81
CA GLY A 277 -19.35 9.73 -6.74
C GLY A 277 -20.49 9.53 -7.75
N SER A 278 -20.84 10.55 -8.54
CA SER A 278 -21.99 10.47 -9.46
C SER A 278 -21.79 9.52 -10.63
N SER A 279 -20.56 9.03 -10.84
CA SER A 279 -20.20 8.21 -12.00
C SER A 279 -19.32 7.04 -11.58
N ALA A 280 -19.72 5.82 -11.96
CA ALA A 280 -18.92 4.61 -11.77
C ALA A 280 -17.59 4.65 -12.56
N LEU A 281 -17.62 5.27 -13.73
CA LEU A 281 -16.48 5.47 -14.62
C LEU A 281 -16.54 6.88 -15.18
N VAL A 282 -15.43 7.62 -15.09
CA VAL A 282 -15.24 8.91 -15.75
C VAL A 282 -14.04 8.81 -16.68
N CYS A 283 -14.28 9.01 -17.97
CA CYS A 283 -13.23 9.16 -18.97
C CYS A 283 -13.28 10.60 -19.46
N ASP A 284 -12.21 11.37 -19.22
CA ASP A 284 -12.19 12.79 -19.57
C ASP A 284 -12.04 13.00 -21.11
N ALA A 285 -11.57 11.98 -21.85
CA ALA A 285 -11.51 11.98 -23.32
C ALA A 285 -11.74 10.56 -23.89
N PRO A 286 -13.00 10.11 -24.04
CA PRO A 286 -13.30 8.81 -24.62
C PRO A 286 -13.11 8.83 -26.14
N GLY A 287 -12.07 8.17 -26.66
CA GLY A 287 -11.93 7.87 -28.10
C GLY A 287 -11.16 8.89 -28.94
N VAL A 288 -9.87 9.09 -28.61
CA VAL A 288 -8.85 9.53 -29.58
C VAL A 288 -7.95 8.34 -29.88
#